data_AF-A0AAV5JLS0-F1
#
_entry.id   AF-A0AAV5JLS0-F1
#
_cell.length_a   1.000
_cell.length_b   1.000
_cell.length_c   1.000
_cell.angle_alpha   90.00
_cell.angle_beta   90.00
_cell.angle_gamma   90.00
#
_symmetry.space_group_name_H-M   'P 1'
#
loop_
_entity.id
_entity.type
_entity.pdbx_description
1 polymer ?
#
loop_
_entity_poly.entity_id
_entity_poly.type
_entity_poly.pdbx_seq_one_letter_code
_entity_poly.pdbx_strand_id
1 'polypeptide(L)'
;MDKPILSSALLFWSGSFNCFHFPCGAMSASLFDISSLTGLPCRAEEISALLTLPLGVEYNADLKPSYLVFIRSAYDKSKPVNAQEHISFLLTLICKYMVCSAGKGPTKEFIPLAAALTHGRRLALGSFLLAYLYRSCQDVTAHPLGISGGPLWILQLWLYSYFPALAPVSSTIPARNLLTYGFMFKNVAENKRSFEECFRFFASLSIDRSDADFVVFLSRSHGPSWYKANVKSSDFKAFLFVCVTSRDLFVGCSLNTLNSRCGMELYAPNQFCRQLGYCQDIPFPPLFSFNHSYPL
;
A
#
# COMPACT_ATOMS: atom_id res chain seq x y z
N MET A 1 1.53 15.34 -2.12
CA MET A 1 0.80 14.65 -1.04
C MET A 1 0.18 15.71 -0.16
N ASP A 2 -1.07 15.51 0.25
CA ASP A 2 -1.80 16.32 1.22
C ASP A 2 -1.26 15.99 2.61
N LYS A 3 -0.34 16.83 3.09
CA LYS A 3 0.33 16.62 4.38
C LYS A 3 -0.64 16.77 5.56
N PRO A 4 -1.52 17.80 5.60
CA PRO A 4 -2.49 17.95 6.68
C PRO A 4 -3.29 16.68 6.97
N ILE A 5 -3.96 16.10 5.96
CA ILE A 5 -4.81 14.91 6.20
C ILE A 5 -4.00 13.71 6.68
N LEU A 6 -2.81 13.48 6.10
CA LEU A 6 -1.94 12.37 6.46
C LEU A 6 -1.42 12.50 7.89
N SER A 7 -0.84 13.65 8.23
CA SER A 7 -0.29 13.89 9.57
C SER A 7 -1.36 13.84 10.65
N SER A 8 -2.57 14.37 10.40
CA SER A 8 -3.68 14.29 11.35
C SER A 8 -4.18 12.86 11.55
N ALA A 9 -4.34 12.08 10.47
CA ALA A 9 -4.80 10.70 10.57
C ALA A 9 -3.79 9.79 11.27
N LEU A 10 -2.49 9.97 11.01
CA LEU A 10 -1.41 9.15 11.59
C LEU A 10 -1.32 9.28 13.12
N LEU A 11 -1.87 10.35 13.74
CA LEU A 11 -1.98 10.43 15.19
C LEU A 11 -2.91 9.39 15.80
N PHE A 12 -3.79 8.78 15.00
CA PHE A 12 -4.70 7.72 15.42
C PHE A 12 -4.15 6.31 15.06
N TRP A 13 -2.96 6.21 14.47
CA TRP A 13 -2.40 4.93 14.05
C TRP A 13 -1.89 4.09 15.24
N SER A 14 -2.23 2.81 15.21
CA SER A 14 -1.74 1.79 16.15
C SER A 14 -0.85 0.79 15.41
N GLY A 15 0.45 0.81 15.73
CA GLY A 15 1.43 -0.11 15.18
C GLY A 15 1.24 -1.57 15.61
N SER A 16 0.50 -1.84 16.69
CA SER A 16 0.30 -3.20 17.18
C SER A 16 -0.63 -4.03 16.30
N PHE A 17 -1.61 -3.39 15.66
CA PHE A 17 -2.62 -4.05 14.82
C PHE A 17 -2.66 -3.53 13.39
N ASN A 18 -1.76 -2.60 13.05
CA ASN A 18 -1.72 -1.92 11.76
C ASN A 18 -3.09 -1.33 11.36
N CYS A 19 -3.71 -0.60 12.29
CA CYS A 19 -4.99 0.05 12.08
C CYS A 19 -5.07 1.41 12.79
N PHE A 20 -6.00 2.24 12.34
CA PHE A 20 -6.36 3.51 12.96
C PHE A 20 -7.45 3.32 14.00
N HIS A 21 -7.26 3.89 15.18
CA HIS A 21 -8.23 3.92 16.27
C HIS A 21 -8.99 5.24 16.26
N PHE A 22 -9.94 5.37 15.31
CA PHE A 22 -10.82 6.53 15.27
C PHE A 22 -11.96 6.40 16.29
N PRO A 23 -12.60 7.51 16.69
CA PRO A 23 -13.80 7.47 17.52
C PRO A 23 -14.95 6.63 16.94
N CYS A 24 -15.07 6.53 15.61
CA CYS A 24 -16.03 5.64 14.95
C CYS A 24 -15.64 4.13 14.99
N GLY A 25 -14.57 3.78 15.68
CA GLY A 25 -13.99 2.44 15.79
C GLY A 25 -12.79 2.22 14.87
N ALA A 26 -12.19 1.02 14.96
CA ALA A 26 -10.97 0.71 14.23
C ALA A 26 -11.20 0.61 12.71
N MET A 27 -10.30 1.19 11.93
CA MET A 27 -10.31 1.20 10.47
C MET A 27 -8.88 1.04 9.94
N SER A 28 -8.67 0.43 8.77
CA SER A 28 -7.36 0.40 8.12
C SER A 28 -7.49 0.24 6.61
N ALA A 29 -6.43 0.55 5.87
CA ALA A 29 -6.33 0.10 4.49
C ALA A 29 -6.26 -1.43 4.48
N SER A 30 -7.12 -2.09 3.71
CA SER A 30 -7.18 -3.54 3.58
C SER A 30 -6.63 -4.02 2.23
N LEU A 31 -6.41 -5.33 2.06
CA LEU A 31 -6.06 -5.89 0.75
C LEU A 31 -7.16 -5.62 -0.30
N PHE A 32 -8.42 -5.57 0.14
CA PHE A 32 -9.53 -5.18 -0.73
C PHE A 32 -9.37 -3.74 -1.20
N ASP A 33 -9.05 -2.81 -0.30
CA ASP A 33 -8.81 -1.40 -0.63
C ASP A 33 -7.62 -1.24 -1.59
N ILE A 34 -6.52 -1.98 -1.37
CA ILE A 34 -5.36 -1.93 -2.26
C ILE A 34 -5.74 -2.34 -3.68
N SER A 35 -6.44 -3.46 -3.86
CA SER A 35 -6.91 -3.87 -5.19
C SER A 35 -7.92 -2.88 -5.77
N SER A 36 -8.76 -2.27 -4.95
CA SER A 36 -9.74 -1.27 -5.39
C SER A 36 -9.07 0.01 -5.90
N LEU A 37 -8.07 0.51 -5.17
CA LEU A 37 -7.36 1.75 -5.46
C LEU A 37 -6.33 1.60 -6.57
N THR A 38 -5.65 0.45 -6.65
CA THR A 38 -4.48 0.26 -7.54
C THR A 38 -4.69 -0.77 -8.65
N GLY A 39 -5.69 -1.65 -8.53
CA GLY A 39 -5.87 -2.78 -9.44
C GLY A 39 -4.79 -3.85 -9.33
N LEU A 40 -3.90 -3.77 -8.33
CA LEU A 40 -2.86 -4.76 -8.10
C LEU A 40 -3.45 -6.06 -7.53
N PRO A 41 -2.94 -7.22 -7.96
CA PRO A 41 -3.39 -8.50 -7.43
C PRO A 41 -2.84 -8.74 -6.02
N CYS A 42 -3.72 -9.15 -5.10
CA CYS A 42 -3.33 -9.62 -3.77
C CYS A 42 -3.17 -11.16 -3.71
N ARG A 43 -3.71 -11.88 -4.69
CA ARG A 43 -3.66 -13.35 -4.81
C ARG A 43 -2.78 -13.75 -6.00
N ALA A 44 -1.56 -14.16 -5.70
CA ALA A 44 -0.55 -14.56 -6.67
C ALA A 44 0.63 -15.18 -5.89
N GLU A 45 1.76 -15.43 -6.56
CA GLU A 45 2.98 -15.84 -5.87
C GLU A 45 3.41 -14.78 -4.85
N GLU A 46 3.70 -15.22 -3.63
CA GLU A 46 4.08 -14.33 -2.53
C GLU A 46 5.48 -13.75 -2.74
N ILE A 47 5.64 -12.48 -2.40
CA ILE A 47 6.93 -11.79 -2.46
C ILE A 47 7.52 -11.86 -1.05
N SER A 48 8.67 -12.52 -0.90
CA SER A 48 9.39 -12.61 0.37
C SER A 48 10.89 -12.41 0.13
N ALA A 49 11.67 -12.35 1.20
CA ALA A 49 13.12 -12.21 1.11
C ALA A 49 13.85 -13.42 0.50
N LEU A 50 13.13 -14.52 0.26
CA LEU A 50 13.61 -15.69 -0.47
C LEU A 50 13.53 -15.52 -2.00
N LEU A 51 12.99 -14.39 -2.48
CA LEU A 51 12.89 -14.13 -3.91
C LEU A 51 14.29 -13.94 -4.52
N THR A 52 14.68 -14.87 -5.38
CA THR A 52 15.94 -14.84 -6.11
C THR A 52 15.75 -14.42 -7.56
N LEU A 53 16.86 -14.05 -8.21
CA LEU A 53 16.90 -13.85 -9.65
C LEU A 53 16.43 -15.13 -10.37
N PRO A 54 15.60 -15.01 -11.43
CA PRO A 54 15.25 -16.18 -12.23
C PRO A 54 16.49 -16.85 -12.83
N LEU A 55 16.43 -18.17 -13.04
CA LEU A 55 17.55 -18.95 -13.57
C LEU A 55 18.00 -18.42 -14.94
N GLY A 56 19.31 -18.24 -15.12
CA GLY A 56 19.90 -17.73 -16.37
C GLY A 56 19.76 -16.22 -16.57
N VAL A 57 19.20 -15.49 -15.59
CA VAL A 57 19.10 -14.02 -15.63
C VAL A 57 20.28 -13.41 -14.89
N GLU A 58 21.15 -12.74 -15.64
CA GLU A 58 22.15 -11.85 -15.08
C GLU A 58 21.66 -10.41 -15.12
N TYR A 59 22.01 -9.62 -14.12
CA TYR A 59 21.69 -8.18 -14.10
C TYR A 59 22.89 -7.40 -13.61
N ASN A 60 23.53 -6.68 -14.55
CA ASN A 60 24.86 -6.09 -14.36
C ASN A 60 24.84 -4.56 -14.43
N ALA A 61 23.65 -3.94 -14.36
CA ALA A 61 23.54 -2.48 -14.41
C ALA A 61 24.09 -1.84 -13.12
N ASP A 62 24.90 -0.80 -13.29
CA ASP A 62 25.41 -0.02 -12.17
C ASP A 62 24.31 0.89 -11.60
N LEU A 63 24.01 0.73 -10.31
CA LEU A 63 22.97 1.53 -9.66
C LEU A 63 23.46 2.96 -9.46
N LYS A 64 22.66 3.93 -9.89
CA LYS A 64 22.98 5.35 -9.77
C LYS A 64 22.17 6.01 -8.65
N PRO A 65 22.72 7.03 -7.95
CA PRO A 65 22.03 7.71 -6.85
C PRO A 65 20.86 8.59 -7.27
N SER A 66 20.48 8.57 -8.56
CA SER A 66 19.34 9.30 -9.11
C SER A 66 18.57 8.39 -10.06
N TYR A 67 17.25 8.26 -9.84
CA TYR A 67 16.37 7.48 -10.72
C TYR A 67 16.46 7.91 -12.19
N LEU A 68 16.56 9.22 -12.46
CA LEU A 68 16.62 9.74 -13.82
C LEU A 68 17.96 9.43 -14.49
N VAL A 69 19.06 9.53 -13.75
CA VAL A 69 20.40 9.16 -14.27
C VAL A 69 20.47 7.66 -14.51
N PHE A 70 19.92 6.86 -13.59
CA PHE A 70 19.86 5.40 -13.69
C PHE A 70 19.10 4.93 -14.94
N ILE A 71 17.85 5.39 -15.14
CA ILE A 71 17.08 5.03 -16.34
C ILE A 71 17.82 5.48 -17.60
N ARG A 72 18.35 6.70 -17.64
CA ARG A 72 19.09 7.20 -18.81
C ARG A 72 20.34 6.38 -19.13
N SER A 73 21.00 5.81 -18.11
CA SER A 73 22.15 4.94 -18.33
C SER A 73 21.79 3.55 -18.86
N ALA A 74 20.56 3.09 -18.61
CA ALA A 74 20.06 1.81 -19.12
C ALA A 74 19.34 1.92 -20.48
N TYR A 75 18.87 3.12 -20.82
CA TYR A 75 18.09 3.41 -22.02
C TYR A 75 18.97 3.62 -23.26
N ASP A 76 18.74 2.83 -24.32
CA ASP A 76 19.36 3.00 -25.64
C ASP A 76 18.29 3.13 -26.72
N LYS A 77 17.99 4.37 -27.14
CA LYS A 77 16.96 4.66 -28.16
C LYS A 77 17.22 3.96 -29.50
N SER A 78 18.47 3.58 -29.79
CA SER A 78 18.83 2.99 -31.08
C SER A 78 18.49 1.50 -31.19
N LYS A 79 18.12 0.86 -30.07
CA LYS A 79 17.90 -0.59 -29.99
C LYS A 79 16.50 -0.91 -29.47
N PRO A 80 15.97 -2.11 -29.78
CA PRO A 80 14.78 -2.60 -29.11
C PRO A 80 15.05 -2.76 -27.61
N VAL A 81 14.00 -2.59 -26.80
CA VAL A 81 14.08 -2.73 -25.32
C VAL A 81 14.60 -4.12 -24.98
N ASN A 82 15.77 -4.15 -24.33
CA ASN A 82 16.38 -5.39 -23.88
C ASN A 82 15.96 -5.74 -22.43
N ALA A 83 16.34 -6.94 -21.98
CA ALA A 83 15.99 -7.41 -20.64
C ALA A 83 16.56 -6.51 -19.51
N GLN A 84 17.79 -5.99 -19.65
CA GLN A 84 18.39 -5.10 -18.65
C GLN A 84 17.62 -3.78 -18.53
N GLU A 85 17.23 -3.21 -19.66
CA GLU A 85 16.45 -1.98 -19.73
C GLU A 85 15.08 -2.19 -19.08
N HIS A 86 14.41 -3.31 -19.40
CA HIS A 86 13.12 -3.65 -18.81
C HIS A 86 13.22 -3.85 -17.28
N ILE A 87 14.26 -4.55 -16.79
CA ILE A 87 14.51 -4.72 -15.35
C ILE A 87 14.79 -3.35 -14.70
N SER A 88 15.61 -2.50 -15.30
CA SER A 88 15.93 -1.15 -14.78
C SER A 88 14.68 -0.26 -14.69
N PHE A 89 13.80 -0.35 -15.69
CA PHE A 89 12.53 0.35 -15.71
C PHE A 89 11.63 -0.10 -14.56
N LEU A 90 11.40 -1.41 -14.42
CA LEU A 90 10.57 -1.96 -13.34
C LEU A 90 11.17 -1.70 -11.96
N LEU A 91 12.50 -1.83 -11.81
CA LEU A 91 13.19 -1.51 -10.57
C LEU A 91 12.95 -0.06 -10.15
N THR A 92 12.97 0.87 -11.11
CA THR A 92 12.65 2.27 -10.84
C THR A 92 11.19 2.45 -10.42
N LEU A 93 10.25 1.77 -11.10
CA LEU A 93 8.83 1.84 -10.73
C LEU A 93 8.58 1.34 -9.31
N ILE A 94 9.17 0.19 -8.96
CA ILE A 94 9.06 -0.42 -7.64
C ILE A 94 9.64 0.52 -6.59
N CYS A 95 10.91 0.90 -6.71
CA CYS A 95 11.59 1.71 -5.70
C CYS A 95 10.93 3.09 -5.53
N LYS A 96 10.59 3.75 -6.64
CA LYS A 96 10.13 5.15 -6.62
C LYS A 96 8.65 5.30 -6.29
N TYR A 97 7.80 4.43 -6.84
CA TYR A 97 6.34 4.63 -6.80
C TYR A 97 5.59 3.57 -5.98
N MET A 98 6.11 2.35 -5.86
CA MET A 98 5.47 1.30 -5.04
C MET A 98 5.98 1.30 -3.59
N VAL A 99 7.28 1.17 -3.40
CA VAL A 99 7.90 1.18 -2.08
C VAL A 99 8.15 2.61 -1.60
N CYS A 100 8.37 3.52 -2.55
CA CYS A 100 8.75 4.90 -2.28
C CYS A 100 9.94 4.98 -1.32
N SER A 101 11.03 4.29 -1.69
CA SER A 101 12.26 4.24 -0.90
C SER A 101 12.75 5.64 -0.56
N ALA A 102 13.22 5.84 0.67
CA ALA A 102 13.75 7.13 1.14
C ALA A 102 14.96 7.64 0.32
N GLY A 103 15.67 6.72 -0.35
CA GLY A 103 16.80 7.03 -1.22
C GLY A 103 16.40 7.72 -2.53
N LYS A 104 17.35 8.48 -3.11
CA LYS A 104 17.17 9.21 -4.38
C LYS A 104 17.30 8.34 -5.64
N GLY A 105 17.66 7.06 -5.48
CA GLY A 105 17.86 6.10 -6.57
C GLY A 105 17.40 4.69 -6.20
N PRO A 106 17.44 3.76 -7.15
CA PRO A 106 17.05 2.37 -6.95
C PRO A 106 17.94 1.64 -5.94
N THR A 107 17.40 0.62 -5.29
CA THR A 107 18.13 -0.24 -4.34
C THR A 107 18.29 -1.66 -4.89
N LYS A 108 19.41 -2.32 -4.54
CA LYS A 108 19.71 -3.69 -5.00
C LYS A 108 18.69 -4.72 -4.52
N GLU A 109 18.05 -4.44 -3.38
CA GLU A 109 17.08 -5.31 -2.72
C GLU A 109 15.94 -5.73 -3.65
N PHE A 110 15.46 -4.83 -4.52
CA PHE A 110 14.30 -5.08 -5.39
C PHE A 110 14.66 -5.58 -6.79
N ILE A 111 15.95 -5.83 -7.07
CA ILE A 111 16.36 -6.39 -8.37
C ILE A 111 15.70 -7.76 -8.65
N PRO A 112 15.68 -8.72 -7.70
CA PRO A 112 14.99 -10.00 -7.92
C PRO A 112 13.50 -9.83 -8.24
N LEU A 113 12.84 -8.88 -7.57
CA LEU A 113 11.43 -8.55 -7.81
C LEU A 113 11.22 -7.98 -9.22
N ALA A 114 12.04 -7.02 -9.63
CA ALA A 114 11.97 -6.46 -10.98
C ALA A 114 12.23 -7.54 -12.06
N ALA A 115 13.23 -8.41 -11.86
CA ALA A 115 13.54 -9.50 -12.77
C ALA A 115 12.41 -10.55 -12.84
N ALA A 116 11.80 -10.91 -11.72
CA ALA A 116 10.67 -11.84 -11.71
C ALA A 116 9.49 -11.30 -12.54
N LEU A 117 9.19 -10.00 -12.42
CA LEU A 117 8.14 -9.35 -13.19
C LEU A 117 8.45 -9.27 -14.68
N THR A 118 9.70 -9.00 -15.08
CA THR A 118 10.07 -9.00 -16.51
C THR A 118 9.92 -10.37 -17.17
N HIS A 119 10.04 -11.45 -16.39
CA HIS A 119 9.85 -12.83 -16.83
C HIS A 119 8.40 -13.31 -16.71
N GLY A 120 7.45 -12.40 -16.45
CA GLY A 120 6.02 -12.71 -16.44
C GLY A 120 5.54 -13.46 -15.21
N ARG A 121 6.34 -13.55 -14.13
CA ARG A 121 5.86 -14.12 -12.87
C ARG A 121 4.74 -13.24 -12.32
N ARG A 122 3.63 -13.89 -11.97
CA ARG A 122 2.48 -13.23 -11.36
C ARG A 122 2.70 -13.18 -9.86
N LEU A 123 3.02 -11.99 -9.34
CA LEU A 123 3.35 -11.77 -7.93
C LEU A 123 2.23 -11.03 -7.20
N ALA A 124 2.08 -11.27 -5.90
CA ALA A 124 1.08 -10.67 -5.03
C ALA A 124 1.43 -9.22 -4.64
N LEU A 125 1.63 -8.36 -5.64
CA LEU A 125 2.06 -6.97 -5.49
C LEU A 125 1.17 -6.14 -4.55
N GLY A 126 -0.14 -6.45 -4.48
CA GLY A 126 -1.05 -5.77 -3.56
C GLY A 126 -0.77 -6.11 -2.09
N SER A 127 -0.43 -7.36 -1.79
CA SER A 127 -0.03 -7.77 -0.42
C SER A 127 1.28 -7.09 -0.02
N PHE A 128 2.24 -7.09 -0.93
CA PHE A 128 3.54 -6.44 -0.73
C PHE A 128 3.40 -4.91 -0.54
N LEU A 129 2.57 -4.25 -1.34
CA LEU A 129 2.32 -2.81 -1.21
C LEU A 129 1.66 -2.47 0.13
N LEU A 130 0.71 -3.29 0.60
CA LEU A 130 0.07 -3.08 1.91
C LEU A 130 1.07 -3.23 3.05
N ALA A 131 1.96 -4.23 2.98
CA ALA A 131 3.01 -4.42 3.98
C ALA A 131 3.90 -3.18 4.10
N TYR A 132 4.34 -2.62 2.97
CA TYR A 132 5.10 -1.37 2.97
C TYR A 132 4.30 -0.19 3.48
N LEU A 133 3.01 -0.10 3.18
CA LEU A 133 2.17 0.96 3.72
C LEU A 133 2.11 0.90 5.26
N TYR A 134 1.87 -0.27 5.82
CA TYR A 134 1.81 -0.49 7.27
C TYR A 134 3.15 -0.16 7.94
N ARG A 135 4.25 -0.71 7.41
CA ARG A 135 5.61 -0.39 7.88
C ARG A 135 5.88 1.11 7.84
N SER A 136 5.48 1.79 6.77
CA SER A 136 5.68 3.23 6.64
C SER A 136 4.84 4.06 7.62
N CYS A 137 3.61 3.63 7.91
CA CYS A 137 2.81 4.27 8.95
C CYS A 137 3.50 4.13 10.32
N GLN A 138 3.97 2.91 10.64
CA GLN A 138 4.71 2.65 11.87
C GLN A 138 6.02 3.44 11.96
N ASP A 139 6.80 3.51 10.88
CA ASP A 139 8.07 4.24 10.86
C ASP A 139 7.83 5.74 11.08
N VAL A 140 6.81 6.32 10.44
CA VAL A 140 6.46 7.75 10.62
C VAL A 140 5.96 8.04 12.04
N THR A 141 5.19 7.13 12.65
CA THR A 141 4.62 7.36 13.99
C THR A 141 5.63 7.10 15.11
N ALA A 142 6.48 6.09 14.97
CA ALA A 142 7.51 5.77 15.96
C ALA A 142 8.74 6.69 15.86
N HIS A 143 9.06 7.20 14.66
CA HIS A 143 10.21 8.04 14.40
C HIS A 143 9.82 9.30 13.60
N PRO A 144 9.06 10.23 14.18
CA PRO A 144 8.50 11.38 13.46
C PRO A 144 9.54 12.35 12.89
N LEU A 145 10.77 12.35 13.41
CA LEU A 145 11.91 13.12 12.90
C LEU A 145 12.81 12.32 11.95
N GLY A 146 12.47 11.05 11.69
CA GLY A 146 13.21 10.16 10.83
C GLY A 146 12.98 10.41 9.34
N ILE A 147 13.89 9.90 8.51
CA ILE A 147 13.68 9.84 7.06
C ILE A 147 12.88 8.57 6.76
N SER A 148 11.56 8.71 6.68
CA SER A 148 10.67 7.61 6.34
C SER A 148 10.34 7.61 4.84
N GLY A 149 10.55 6.47 4.18
CA GLY A 149 10.00 6.18 2.86
C GLY A 149 8.59 5.58 2.99
N GLY A 150 7.90 5.39 1.87
CA GLY A 150 6.63 4.68 1.89
C GLY A 150 5.56 5.13 0.92
N PRO A 151 4.64 4.23 0.52
CA PRO A 151 3.52 4.55 -0.35
C PRO A 151 2.41 5.31 0.39
N LEU A 152 2.73 6.38 1.13
CA LEU A 152 1.74 7.22 1.83
C LEU A 152 0.72 7.85 0.88
N TRP A 153 1.02 7.90 -0.41
CA TRP A 153 0.04 8.26 -1.43
C TRP A 153 -1.17 7.31 -1.43
N ILE A 154 -0.99 6.01 -1.16
CA ILE A 154 -2.10 5.06 -0.99
C ILE A 154 -2.94 5.43 0.22
N LEU A 155 -2.30 5.72 1.37
CA LEU A 155 -3.02 6.15 2.56
C LEU A 155 -3.85 7.40 2.27
N GLN A 156 -3.29 8.36 1.54
CA GLN A 156 -4.02 9.56 1.12
C GLN A 156 -5.26 9.21 0.27
N LEU A 157 -5.12 8.33 -0.73
CA LEU A 157 -6.25 7.90 -1.56
C LEU A 157 -7.32 7.16 -0.74
N TRP A 158 -6.89 6.33 0.21
CA TRP A 158 -7.78 5.64 1.15
C TRP A 158 -8.53 6.65 2.02
N LEU A 159 -7.84 7.61 2.64
CA LEU A 159 -8.45 8.66 3.45
C LEU A 159 -9.46 9.50 2.64
N TYR A 160 -9.15 9.86 1.40
CA TYR A 160 -10.09 10.58 0.55
C TYR A 160 -11.33 9.76 0.19
N SER A 161 -11.18 8.44 0.03
CA SER A 161 -12.29 7.56 -0.33
C SER A 161 -13.24 7.34 0.85
N TYR A 162 -12.69 7.12 2.04
CA TYR A 162 -13.46 6.89 3.26
C TYR A 162 -13.92 8.19 3.93
N PHE A 163 -13.27 9.33 3.70
CA PHE A 163 -13.63 10.61 4.30
C PHE A 163 -13.80 11.67 3.20
N PRO A 164 -14.85 11.56 2.36
CA PRO A 164 -15.04 12.44 1.21
C PRO A 164 -15.18 13.92 1.60
N ALA A 165 -15.63 14.21 2.83
CA ALA A 165 -15.65 15.56 3.39
C ALA A 165 -14.26 16.22 3.48
N LEU A 166 -13.19 15.45 3.52
CA LEU A 166 -11.80 15.91 3.48
C LEU A 166 -11.17 15.81 2.10
N ALA A 167 -11.78 15.06 1.18
CA ALA A 167 -11.28 14.94 -0.19
C ALA A 167 -11.33 16.31 -0.90
N PRO A 168 -10.39 16.59 -1.81
CA PRO A 168 -10.45 17.77 -2.63
C PRO A 168 -11.46 17.55 -3.78
N VAL A 169 -12.03 18.64 -4.30
CA VAL A 169 -13.06 18.56 -5.34
C VAL A 169 -12.42 18.10 -6.65
N SER A 170 -12.87 16.96 -7.19
CA SER A 170 -12.36 16.42 -8.45
C SER A 170 -12.89 17.24 -9.63
N SER A 171 -11.97 17.77 -10.44
CA SER A 171 -12.28 18.41 -11.72
C SER A 171 -12.65 17.34 -12.73
N THR A 172 -13.94 17.00 -12.77
CA THR A 172 -14.64 16.35 -13.90
C THR A 172 -13.85 15.24 -14.62
N ILE A 173 -13.59 14.10 -13.94
CA ILE A 173 -13.49 12.84 -14.68
C ILE A 173 -14.89 12.25 -14.69
N PRO A 174 -15.54 12.07 -15.86
CA PRO A 174 -16.81 11.36 -15.93
C PRO A 174 -16.61 9.99 -15.27
N ALA A 175 -17.44 9.65 -14.29
CA ALA A 175 -17.36 8.40 -13.52
C ALA A 175 -17.50 7.10 -14.36
N ARG A 176 -17.49 7.19 -15.69
CA ARG A 176 -17.59 6.05 -16.59
C ARG A 176 -16.19 5.63 -17.02
N ASN A 177 -15.85 4.37 -16.72
CA ASN A 177 -14.64 3.65 -17.16
C ASN A 177 -13.31 4.04 -16.50
N LEU A 178 -13.31 4.33 -15.20
CA LEU A 178 -12.05 4.43 -14.45
C LEU A 178 -11.31 3.08 -14.43
N LEU A 179 -9.99 3.12 -14.62
CA LEU A 179 -9.12 1.95 -14.51
C LEU A 179 -9.17 1.35 -13.09
N THR A 180 -9.19 2.21 -12.07
CA THR A 180 -9.32 1.87 -10.64
C THR A 180 -9.96 3.05 -9.90
N TYR A 181 -10.39 2.85 -8.65
CA TYR A 181 -10.93 3.96 -7.85
C TYR A 181 -9.88 5.05 -7.56
N GLY A 182 -8.60 4.70 -7.49
CA GLY A 182 -7.52 5.69 -7.26
C GLY A 182 -7.44 6.77 -8.35
N PHE A 183 -7.87 6.47 -9.58
CA PHE A 183 -7.89 7.43 -10.69
C PHE A 183 -8.85 8.61 -10.47
N MET A 184 -9.84 8.49 -9.58
CA MET A 184 -10.73 9.60 -9.21
C MET A 184 -9.95 10.81 -8.69
N PHE A 185 -8.76 10.57 -8.15
CA PHE A 185 -7.92 11.57 -7.50
C PHE A 185 -6.66 11.95 -8.30
N LYS A 186 -6.62 11.67 -9.61
CA LYS A 186 -5.42 11.95 -10.43
C LYS A 186 -5.15 13.45 -10.63
N ASN A 187 -6.21 14.25 -10.80
CA ASN A 187 -6.13 15.67 -11.18
C ASN A 187 -6.79 16.59 -10.13
N VAL A 188 -6.70 16.23 -8.86
CA VAL A 188 -7.37 17.04 -7.84
C VAL A 188 -6.57 18.29 -7.53
N ALA A 189 -7.28 19.40 -7.32
CA ALA A 189 -6.69 20.63 -6.83
C ALA A 189 -6.04 20.42 -5.46
N GLU A 190 -5.07 21.27 -5.14
CA GLU A 190 -4.44 21.28 -3.82
C GLU A 190 -5.50 21.55 -2.74
N ASN A 191 -5.49 20.73 -1.70
CA ASN A 191 -6.37 20.89 -0.56
C ASN A 191 -5.82 22.01 0.32
N LYS A 192 -6.66 23.01 0.65
CA LYS A 192 -6.26 24.17 1.45
C LYS A 192 -6.51 23.99 2.96
N ARG A 193 -7.01 22.82 3.36
CA ARG A 193 -7.32 22.53 4.77
C ARG A 193 -6.03 22.50 5.61
N SER A 194 -6.13 23.01 6.82
CA SER A 194 -5.08 22.98 7.82
C SER A 194 -5.04 21.62 8.54
N PHE A 195 -3.91 21.36 9.23
CA PHE A 195 -3.77 20.19 10.09
C PHE A 195 -4.82 20.18 11.22
N GLU A 196 -5.13 21.34 11.80
CA GLU A 196 -6.10 21.47 12.89
C GLU A 196 -7.51 21.09 12.45
N GLU A 197 -7.94 21.55 11.27
CA GLU A 197 -9.23 21.19 10.69
C GLU A 197 -9.34 19.67 10.43
N CYS A 198 -8.31 19.07 9.82
CA CYS A 198 -8.27 17.63 9.59
C CYS A 198 -8.26 16.83 10.90
N PHE A 199 -7.48 17.27 11.89
CA PHE A 199 -7.40 16.60 13.20
C PHE A 199 -8.75 16.67 13.93
N ARG A 200 -9.38 17.85 13.98
CA ARG A 200 -10.72 18.02 14.58
C ARG A 200 -11.74 17.14 13.90
N PHE A 201 -11.71 17.05 12.57
CA PHE A 201 -12.61 16.16 11.83
C PHE A 201 -12.47 14.71 12.26
N PHE A 202 -11.24 14.17 12.34
CA PHE A 202 -11.02 12.79 12.78
C PHE A 202 -11.40 12.58 14.25
N ALA A 203 -11.08 13.54 15.12
CA ALA A 203 -11.42 13.50 16.54
C ALA A 203 -12.93 13.62 16.81
N SER A 204 -13.71 14.20 15.89
CA SER A 204 -15.16 14.36 16.00
C SER A 204 -15.97 13.31 15.23
N LEU A 205 -15.33 12.24 14.73
CA LEU A 205 -16.05 11.17 14.03
C LEU A 205 -17.08 10.54 14.97
N SER A 206 -18.29 10.33 14.46
CA SER A 206 -19.36 9.77 15.30
C SER A 206 -19.27 8.25 15.39
N ILE A 207 -19.67 7.70 16.54
CA ILE A 207 -19.75 6.24 16.76
C ILE A 207 -20.83 5.60 15.88
N ASP A 208 -21.94 6.30 15.63
CA ASP A 208 -23.10 5.87 14.86
C ASP A 208 -22.97 6.09 13.34
N ARG A 209 -21.73 6.16 12.85
CA ARG A 209 -21.43 6.27 11.42
C ARG A 209 -22.14 5.17 10.62
N SER A 210 -22.73 5.53 9.48
CA SER A 210 -23.55 4.60 8.69
C SER A 210 -22.73 3.47 8.06
N ASP A 211 -23.35 2.29 7.89
CA ASP A 211 -22.69 1.14 7.24
C ASP A 211 -22.15 1.50 5.84
N ALA A 212 -22.89 2.33 5.09
CA ALA A 212 -22.51 2.78 3.76
C ALA A 212 -21.16 3.53 3.74
N ASP A 213 -20.83 4.23 4.83
CA ASP A 213 -19.56 4.95 4.95
C ASP A 213 -18.36 4.03 5.23
N PHE A 214 -18.61 2.78 5.62
CA PHE A 214 -17.57 1.76 5.74
C PHE A 214 -17.41 0.95 4.44
N VAL A 215 -18.43 0.81 3.60
CA VAL A 215 -18.38 -0.09 2.43
C VAL A 215 -18.14 0.61 1.08
N VAL A 216 -17.14 1.48 1.02
CA VAL A 216 -16.89 2.39 -0.11
C VAL A 216 -16.68 1.68 -1.45
N PHE A 217 -16.00 0.52 -1.46
CA PHE A 217 -15.60 -0.16 -2.71
C PHE A 217 -16.37 -1.45 -3.02
N LEU A 218 -17.36 -1.84 -2.20
CA LEU A 218 -18.06 -3.12 -2.38
C LEU A 218 -18.83 -3.25 -3.70
N SER A 219 -19.21 -2.12 -4.31
CA SER A 219 -19.88 -2.10 -5.63
C SER A 219 -18.98 -2.59 -6.76
N ARG A 220 -17.65 -2.45 -6.62
CA ARG A 220 -16.64 -2.89 -7.60
C ARG A 220 -16.94 -2.44 -9.03
N SER A 221 -17.46 -1.23 -9.19
CA SER A 221 -17.81 -0.64 -10.50
C SER A 221 -16.58 -0.33 -11.36
N HIS A 222 -15.42 -0.14 -10.73
CA HIS A 222 -14.16 0.20 -11.37
C HIS A 222 -13.06 -0.81 -10.99
N GLY A 223 -12.08 -0.99 -11.87
CA GLY A 223 -11.03 -1.98 -11.68
C GLY A 223 -10.82 -2.93 -12.87
N PRO A 224 -9.78 -3.78 -12.78
CA PRO A 224 -9.50 -4.82 -13.76
C PRO A 224 -10.62 -5.87 -13.81
N SER A 225 -10.73 -6.58 -14.91
CA SER A 225 -11.80 -7.57 -15.16
C SER A 225 -11.89 -8.64 -14.07
N TRP A 226 -10.76 -9.12 -13.56
CA TRP A 226 -10.72 -10.11 -12.48
C TRP A 226 -11.31 -9.59 -11.16
N TYR A 227 -11.14 -8.30 -10.86
CA TYR A 227 -11.67 -7.68 -9.64
C TYR A 227 -13.18 -7.46 -9.73
N LYS A 228 -13.67 -7.12 -10.94
CA LYS A 228 -15.11 -6.94 -11.24
C LYS A 228 -15.83 -8.25 -11.57
N ALA A 229 -15.14 -9.39 -11.46
CA ALA A 229 -15.71 -10.69 -11.74
C ALA A 229 -16.93 -10.98 -10.86
N ASN A 230 -17.78 -11.90 -11.32
CA ASN A 230 -18.99 -12.30 -10.61
C ASN A 230 -18.65 -12.80 -9.19
N VAL A 231 -19.44 -12.38 -8.19
CA VAL A 231 -19.28 -12.77 -6.77
C VAL A 231 -19.26 -14.29 -6.58
N LYS A 232 -19.99 -15.02 -7.43
CA LYS A 232 -20.06 -16.49 -7.39
C LYS A 232 -18.83 -17.18 -7.96
N SER A 233 -17.95 -16.48 -8.68
CA SER A 233 -16.75 -17.06 -9.27
C SER A 233 -15.79 -17.57 -8.21
N SER A 234 -15.14 -18.71 -8.47
CA SER A 234 -14.11 -19.28 -7.60
C SER A 234 -12.94 -18.31 -7.40
N ASP A 235 -12.55 -17.61 -8.46
CA ASP A 235 -11.48 -16.61 -8.41
C ASP A 235 -11.80 -15.46 -7.46
N PHE A 236 -13.03 -14.93 -7.49
CA PHE A 236 -13.43 -13.86 -6.59
C PHE A 236 -13.56 -14.36 -5.14
N LYS A 237 -14.09 -15.56 -4.93
CA LYS A 237 -14.12 -16.16 -3.59
C LYS A 237 -12.72 -16.34 -3.01
N ALA A 238 -11.77 -16.80 -3.81
CA ALA A 238 -10.37 -16.94 -3.40
C ALA A 238 -9.72 -15.58 -3.12
N PHE A 239 -10.05 -14.53 -3.88
CA PHE A 239 -9.62 -13.17 -3.60
C PHE A 239 -10.21 -12.65 -2.27
N LEU A 240 -11.52 -12.81 -2.06
CA LEU A 240 -12.14 -12.43 -0.79
C LEU A 240 -11.55 -13.19 0.39
N PHE A 241 -11.29 -14.49 0.24
CA PHE A 241 -10.63 -15.30 1.27
C PHE A 241 -9.30 -14.66 1.70
N VAL A 242 -8.48 -14.24 0.74
CA VAL A 242 -7.23 -13.52 1.00
C VAL A 242 -7.46 -12.19 1.73
N CYS A 243 -8.55 -11.47 1.43
CA CYS A 243 -8.88 -10.18 2.07
C CYS A 243 -9.46 -10.32 3.50
N VAL A 244 -10.04 -11.46 3.87
CA VAL A 244 -10.65 -11.65 5.21
C VAL A 244 -9.81 -12.50 6.14
N THR A 245 -8.74 -13.13 5.62
CA THR A 245 -7.88 -14.00 6.41
C THR A 245 -6.74 -13.21 7.05
N SER A 246 -6.63 -13.31 8.37
CA SER A 246 -5.48 -12.74 9.10
C SER A 246 -4.21 -13.51 8.77
N ARG A 247 -3.12 -12.78 8.54
CA ARG A 247 -1.80 -13.33 8.18
C ARG A 247 -0.71 -12.30 8.33
N ASP A 248 0.52 -12.74 8.24
CA ASP A 248 1.65 -11.84 8.09
C ASP A 248 1.83 -11.45 6.61
N LEU A 249 2.18 -10.18 6.38
CA LEU A 249 2.53 -9.63 5.08
C LEU A 249 4.03 -9.33 5.06
N PHE A 250 4.73 -9.92 4.10
CA PHE A 250 6.18 -9.79 3.96
C PHE A 250 6.59 -8.38 3.53
N VAL A 251 7.62 -7.86 4.21
CA VAL A 251 8.35 -6.65 3.87
C VAL A 251 9.77 -7.03 3.46
N GLY A 252 10.23 -6.44 2.35
CA GLY A 252 11.55 -6.70 1.77
C GLY A 252 11.59 -7.88 0.80
N CYS A 253 12.64 -7.89 -0.03
CA CYS A 253 12.75 -8.83 -1.17
C CYS A 253 14.06 -9.60 -1.25
N SER A 254 15.04 -9.36 -0.36
CA SER A 254 16.34 -10.04 -0.44
C SER A 254 16.99 -10.13 0.93
N LEU A 255 17.56 -11.29 1.28
CA LEU A 255 18.41 -11.50 2.46
C LEU A 255 19.89 -11.20 2.21
N ASN A 256 20.29 -10.98 0.94
CA ASN A 256 21.70 -11.03 0.52
C ASN A 256 22.44 -9.69 0.62
N THR A 257 21.89 -8.69 1.32
CA THR A 257 22.60 -7.44 1.61
C THR A 257 22.71 -7.26 3.12
N LEU A 258 23.90 -6.86 3.60
CA LEU A 258 24.20 -6.60 5.02
C LEU A 258 23.23 -5.60 5.70
N ASN A 259 22.39 -4.91 4.93
CA ASN A 259 21.38 -3.93 5.38
C ASN A 259 19.95 -4.27 4.92
N SER A 260 19.68 -5.52 4.52
CA SER A 260 18.34 -5.93 4.08
C SER A 260 17.35 -5.93 5.26
N ARG A 261 16.31 -5.08 5.16
CA ARG A 261 15.22 -5.03 6.14
C ARG A 261 14.15 -6.05 5.75
N CYS A 262 14.44 -7.33 5.95
CA CYS A 262 13.41 -8.37 5.87
C CYS A 262 12.56 -8.33 7.14
N GLY A 263 11.24 -8.37 6.98
CA GLY A 263 10.32 -8.37 8.11
C GLY A 263 8.91 -8.74 7.69
N MET A 264 8.01 -8.62 8.64
CA MET A 264 6.60 -8.92 8.47
C MET A 264 5.76 -7.81 9.08
N GLU A 265 4.58 -7.60 8.52
CA GLU A 265 3.51 -6.79 9.10
C GLU A 265 2.28 -7.64 9.34
N LEU A 266 1.71 -7.56 10.54
CA LEU A 266 0.46 -8.24 10.85
C LEU A 266 -0.67 -7.63 10.02
N TYR A 267 -1.41 -8.47 9.30
CA TYR A 267 -2.69 -8.14 8.69
C TYR A 267 -3.80 -8.83 9.47
N ALA A 268 -4.61 -8.04 10.18
CA ALA A 268 -5.71 -8.53 11.02
C ALA A 268 -7.04 -7.88 10.60
N PRO A 269 -7.61 -8.26 9.43
CA PRO A 269 -8.81 -7.62 8.89
C PRO A 269 -10.05 -7.77 9.77
N ASN A 270 -10.07 -8.73 10.70
CA ASN A 270 -11.13 -8.86 11.70
C ASN A 270 -11.27 -7.60 12.58
N GLN A 271 -10.19 -6.84 12.77
CA GLN A 271 -10.20 -5.57 13.51
C GLN A 271 -10.88 -4.42 12.76
N PHE A 272 -11.16 -4.56 11.46
CA PHE A 272 -11.74 -3.50 10.63
C PHE A 272 -12.67 -4.06 9.54
N CYS A 273 -13.29 -5.22 9.78
CA CYS A 273 -14.06 -5.93 8.76
C CYS A 273 -15.41 -5.29 8.41
N ARG A 274 -15.86 -4.24 9.14
CA ARG A 274 -16.95 -3.35 8.68
C ARG A 274 -16.67 -2.80 7.29
N GLN A 275 -15.39 -2.51 6.98
CA GLN A 275 -14.98 -2.04 5.66
C GLN A 275 -15.19 -3.08 4.54
N LEU A 276 -15.29 -4.35 4.93
CA LEU A 276 -15.49 -5.49 4.05
C LEU A 276 -16.97 -5.95 4.05
N GLY A 277 -17.86 -5.24 4.76
CA GLY A 277 -19.28 -5.58 4.89
C GLY A 277 -19.59 -6.65 5.93
N TYR A 278 -18.69 -6.91 6.88
CA TYR A 278 -18.88 -7.87 7.96
C TYR A 278 -18.98 -7.18 9.33
N CYS A 279 -19.50 -7.90 10.33
CA CYS A 279 -19.52 -7.43 11.72
C CYS A 279 -18.10 -7.40 12.30
N GLN A 280 -17.69 -6.25 12.81
CA GLN A 280 -16.37 -6.04 13.40
C GLN A 280 -16.33 -6.54 14.83
N ASP A 281 -15.35 -7.40 15.11
CA ASP A 281 -15.05 -7.83 16.47
C ASP A 281 -14.60 -6.61 17.27
N ILE A 282 -15.21 -6.43 18.44
CA ILE A 282 -14.66 -5.52 19.43
C ILE A 282 -13.41 -6.22 19.99
N PRO A 283 -12.20 -5.66 19.86
CA PRO A 283 -11.05 -6.24 20.53
C PRO A 283 -11.38 -6.33 22.02
N PHE A 284 -11.48 -7.56 22.54
CA PHE A 284 -11.44 -7.81 23.97
C PHE A 284 -10.20 -7.07 24.51
N PRO A 285 -10.26 -6.38 25.67
CA PRO A 285 -9.16 -5.56 26.15
C PRO A 285 -7.84 -6.34 25.99
N PRO A 286 -6.82 -5.74 25.35
CA PRO A 286 -5.65 -6.47 24.92
C PRO A 286 -5.03 -7.14 26.13
N LEU A 287 -4.86 -8.46 26.07
CA LEU A 287 -3.83 -9.12 26.86
C LEU A 287 -2.53 -8.47 26.39
N PHE A 288 -2.04 -7.49 27.16
CA PHE A 288 -0.76 -6.84 26.92
C PHE A 288 0.27 -7.94 26.65
N SER A 289 0.84 -8.00 25.44
CA SER A 289 2.05 -8.78 25.26
C SER A 289 3.12 -8.06 26.08
N PHE A 290 3.62 -8.70 27.13
CA PHE A 290 4.72 -8.21 27.96
C PHE A 290 6.02 -8.13 27.15
N ASN A 291 6.12 -7.16 26.26
CA ASN A 291 7.36 -6.75 25.62
C ASN A 291 7.75 -5.36 26.14
N HIS A 292 7.87 -5.23 27.46
CA HIS A 292 8.56 -4.10 28.07
C HIS A 292 10.00 -4.52 28.35
N SER A 293 10.92 -4.06 27.50
CA SER A 293 12.35 -4.02 27.82
C SER A 293 12.67 -2.62 28.34
N TYR A 294 12.42 -2.36 29.62
CA TYR A 294 13.02 -1.25 30.34
C TYR A 294 13.68 -1.79 31.60
N PRO A 295 14.98 -1.56 31.84
CA PRO A 295 15.59 -1.83 33.13
C PRO A 295 15.18 -0.73 34.12
N LEU A 296 14.87 -1.16 35.34
CA LEU A 296 14.72 -0.30 36.54
C LEU A 296 16.02 0.44 36.85
#